data_AF-A0A7C5HUG8-F1
#
_entry.id   AF-A0A7C5HUG8-F1
#
_cell.length_a   1.000
_cell.length_b   1.000
_cell.length_c   1.000
_cell.angle_alpha   90.00
_cell.angle_beta   90.00
_cell.angle_gamma   90.00
#
_symmetry.space_group_name_H-M   'P 1'
#
loop_
_entity.id
_entity.type
_entity.pdbx_description
1 polymer ?
#
loop_
_entity_poly.entity_id
_entity_poly.type
_entity_poly.pdbx_seq_one_letter_code
_entity_poly.pdbx_strand_id
1 'polypeptide(L)' 'MSKRIIVTMPGDGIGKTVLEEALRVLDAVGFEAEYVHADIGWEFWCKEGNPLPQRTLDLLEKHKISLFGAITSKPKSEA' A
#
# COMPACT_ATOMS: atom_id res chain seq x y z
N MET A 1 20.26 13.14 -8.99
CA MET A 1 19.10 12.43 -9.56
C MET A 1 17.94 12.57 -8.58
N SER A 2 16.72 12.82 -9.04
CA SER A 2 15.56 12.85 -8.13
C SER A 2 15.29 11.44 -7.59
N LYS A 3 15.11 11.31 -6.28
CA LYS A 3 14.67 10.04 -5.69
C LYS A 3 13.25 9.75 -6.17
N ARG A 4 12.98 8.50 -6.54
CA ARG A 4 11.62 8.07 -6.90
C ARG A 4 10.79 8.01 -5.61
N ILE A 5 9.58 8.56 -5.65
CA ILE A 5 8.62 8.42 -4.55
C ILE A 5 7.74 7.21 -4.85
N ILE A 6 7.66 6.26 -3.93
CA ILE A 6 6.86 5.05 -4.02
C ILE A 6 5.81 5.08 -2.92
N VAL A 7 4.55 4.94 -3.31
CA VAL A 7 3.44 4.86 -2.36
C VAL A 7 3.40 3.45 -1.76
N THR A 8 3.60 3.31 -0.45
CA THR A 8 3.52 2.02 0.23
C THR A 8 2.11 1.78 0.75
N MET A 9 1.53 0.65 0.36
CA MET A 9 0.14 0.27 0.63
C MET A 9 0.16 -1.11 1.28
N PRO A 10 0.32 -1.21 2.62
CA PRO A 10 0.63 -2.47 3.30
C PRO A 10 -0.48 -3.52 3.22
N GLY A 11 -1.74 -3.09 3.04
CA GLY A 11 -2.87 -4.01 2.97
C GLY A 11 -3.16 -4.73 4.29
N ASP A 12 -3.60 -5.97 4.21
CA ASP A 12 -4.10 -6.78 5.32
C ASP A 12 -3.38 -8.12 5.45
N GLY A 13 -3.48 -8.74 6.62
CA GLY A 13 -2.95 -10.09 6.87
C GLY A 13 -1.47 -10.21 6.43
N ILE A 14 -1.20 -11.19 5.56
CA ILE A 14 0.15 -11.46 5.05
C ILE A 14 0.72 -10.30 4.22
N GLY A 15 -0.13 -9.43 3.66
CA GLY A 15 0.29 -8.27 2.88
C GLY A 15 1.20 -7.33 3.68
N LYS A 16 0.89 -7.11 4.96
CA LYS A 16 1.67 -6.25 5.87
C LYS A 16 3.10 -6.78 6.01
N THR A 17 3.22 -8.06 6.35
CA THR A 17 4.53 -8.73 6.53
C THR A 17 5.33 -8.80 5.23
N VAL A 18 4.70 -9.18 4.13
CA VAL A 18 5.41 -9.31 2.84
C VAL A 18 5.88 -7.96 2.32
N LEU A 19 5.11 -6.89 2.52
CA LEU A 19 5.53 -5.55 2.12
C LEU A 19 6.73 -5.06 2.93
N GLU A 20 6.75 -5.29 4.25
CA GLU A 20 7.90 -4.97 5.09
C GLU A 20 9.17 -5.72 4.64
N GLU A 21 9.07 -7.01 4.34
CA GLU A 21 10.21 -7.79 3.85
C GLU A 21 10.65 -7.36 2.45
N ALA A 22 9.73 -6.96 1.57
CA ALA A 22 10.08 -6.38 0.27
C ALA A 22 10.88 -5.09 0.40
N LEU A 23 10.53 -4.22 1.34
CA LEU A 23 11.30 -3.00 1.63
C LEU A 23 12.71 -3.33 2.13
N ARG A 24 12.87 -4.35 2.98
CA ARG A 24 14.19 -4.81 3.46
C ARG A 24 15.07 -5.32 2.33
N VAL A 25 14.50 -6.05 1.37
CA VAL A 25 15.24 -6.53 0.19
C VAL A 25 15.65 -5.35 -0.70
N LEU A 26 14.76 -4.38 -0.93
CA LEU A 26 15.06 -3.18 -1.72
C LEU A 26 16.21 -2.37 -1.10
N ASP A 27 16.20 -2.20 0.22
CA ASP A 27 17.29 -1.56 0.96
C ASP A 27 18.60 -2.34 0.81
N ALA A 28 18.57 -3.67 0.99
CA ALA A 28 19.76 -4.53 0.89
C ALA A 28 20.41 -4.53 -0.50
N VAL A 29 19.64 -4.33 -1.58
CA VAL A 29 20.18 -4.24 -2.94
C VAL A 29 20.58 -2.82 -3.35
N GLY A 30 20.51 -1.85 -2.42
CA GLY A 30 20.89 -0.46 -2.65
C GLY A 30 19.88 0.33 -3.49
N PHE A 31 18.62 -0.08 -3.51
CA PHE A 31 17.57 0.66 -4.20
C PHE A 31 17.11 1.86 -3.36
N GLU A 32 17.55 3.05 -3.74
CA GLU A 32 17.15 4.29 -3.06
C GLU A 32 15.81 4.85 -3.58
N ALA A 33 14.80 4.85 -2.73
CA ALA A 33 13.52 5.52 -2.95
C ALA A 33 13.03 6.23 -1.69
N GLU A 34 12.13 7.19 -1.88
CA GLU A 34 11.34 7.76 -0.80
C GLU A 34 10.01 7.02 -0.73
N TYR A 35 9.61 6.59 0.47
CA TYR A 35 8.40 5.81 0.67
C TYR A 35 7.35 6.66 1.37
N VAL A 36 6.16 6.74 0.78
CA VAL A 36 5.02 7.48 1.34
C VAL A 36 3.91 6.48 1.64
N HIS A 37 3.50 6.40 2.91
CA HIS A 37 2.44 5.51 3.33
C HIS A 37 1.08 5.94 2.78
N ALA A 38 0.27 4.97 2.36
CA ALA A 38 -1.12 5.17 2.00
C ALA A 38 -2.04 4.12 2.60
N ASP A 39 -3.22 4.60 2.98
CA ASP A 39 -4.25 3.83 3.67
C ASP A 39 -4.96 2.89 2.70
N ILE A 40 -5.06 1.61 3.04
CA ILE A 40 -5.80 0.62 2.25
C ILE A 40 -6.20 -0.58 3.09
N GLY A 41 -7.31 -1.22 2.73
CA GLY A 41 -7.67 -2.55 3.22
C GLY A 41 -8.86 -2.59 4.18
N TRP A 42 -8.97 -3.71 4.89
CA TRP A 42 -10.12 -4.09 5.70
C TRP A 42 -10.37 -3.13 6.87
N GLU A 43 -9.31 -2.58 7.45
CA GLU A 43 -9.43 -1.59 8.52
C GLU A 43 -10.24 -0.37 8.07
N PHE A 44 -9.97 0.14 6.87
CA PHE A 44 -10.66 1.31 6.30
C PHE A 44 -12.04 0.95 5.78
N TRP A 45 -12.24 -0.29 5.31
CA TRP A 45 -13.59 -0.81 5.08
C TRP A 45 -14.43 -0.75 6.35
N CYS A 46 -13.94 -1.27 7.48
CA CYS A 46 -14.68 -1.32 8.74
C CYS A 46 -14.95 0.07 9.34
N LYS A 47 -13.98 0.99 9.24
CA LYS A 47 -14.06 2.32 9.88
C LYS A 47 -14.76 3.35 9.00
N GLU A 48 -14.55 3.29 7.69
CA GLU A 48 -14.93 4.36 6.75
C GLU A 48 -15.85 3.87 5.63
N GLY A 49 -16.15 2.56 5.55
CA GLY A 49 -16.97 1.97 4.47
C GLY A 49 -16.29 1.99 3.09
N ASN A 50 -14.99 2.31 3.03
CA ASN A 50 -14.22 2.42 1.81
C ASN A 50 -12.84 1.77 2.00
N PRO A 51 -12.50 0.69 1.28
CA PRO A 51 -11.21 0.04 1.44
C PRO A 51 -10.10 0.77 0.69
N LEU A 52 -10.44 1.71 -0.20
CA LEU A 52 -9.52 2.54 -0.98
C LEU A 52 -9.92 4.03 -0.85
N PRO A 53 -9.57 4.68 0.27
CA PRO A 53 -9.96 6.06 0.53
C PRO A 53 -9.42 7.05 -0.51
N GLN A 54 -10.10 8.18 -0.69
CA GLN A 54 -9.73 9.20 -1.68
C GLN A 54 -8.29 9.71 -1.48
N ARG A 55 -7.85 9.89 -0.23
CA ARG A 55 -6.46 10.29 0.09
C ARG A 55 -5.40 9.35 -0.48
N THR A 56 -5.72 8.06 -0.62
CA THR A 56 -4.83 7.06 -1.24
C THR A 56 -4.84 7.20 -2.76
N LEU A 57 -6.02 7.43 -3.35
CA LEU A 57 -6.12 7.74 -4.78
C LEU A 57 -5.35 9.01 -5.14
N ASP A 58 -5.40 10.05 -4.31
CA ASP A 58 -4.69 11.31 -4.52
C ASP A 58 -3.16 11.09 -4.50
N LEU A 59 -2.66 10.24 -3.59
CA LEU A 59 -1.25 9.86 -3.56
C LEU A 59 -0.83 9.05 -4.79
N LEU A 60 -1.66 8.08 -5.22
CA LEU A 60 -1.42 7.30 -6.42
C LEU A 60 -1.44 8.18 -7.68
N GLU A 61 -2.35 9.13 -7.75
CA GLU A 61 -2.44 10.09 -8.85
C GLU A 61 -1.22 11.00 -8.90
N LYS A 62 -0.69 11.42 -7.75
CA LYS A 62 0.50 12.26 -7.67
C LYS A 62 1.81 11.52 -7.99
N HIS A 63 1.97 10.31 -7.47
CA HIS A 63 3.27 9.61 -7.48
C HIS A 63 3.36 8.48 -8.52
N LYS A 64 2.23 8.02 -9.07
CA LYS A 64 2.11 7.05 -10.17
C LYS A 64 2.78 5.68 -9.96
N ILE A 65 3.38 5.43 -8.80
CA ILE A 65 4.09 4.19 -8.46
C ILE A 65 3.69 3.79 -7.04
N SER A 66 3.33 2.52 -6.85
CA SER A 66 3.06 1.96 -5.53
C SER A 66 3.67 0.57 -5.33
N LEU A 67 3.91 0.25 -4.07
CA LEU A 67 4.18 -1.09 -3.59
C LEU A 67 2.95 -1.52 -2.78
N PHE A 68 2.24 -2.53 -3.28
CA PHE A 68 0.92 -2.91 -2.78
C PHE A 68 0.93 -4.33 -2.19
N GLY A 69 0.68 -4.42 -0.89
CA GLY A 69 0.47 -5.67 -0.17
C GLY A 69 -0.95 -6.20 -0.36
N ALA A 70 -1.12 -7.53 -0.23
CA ALA A 70 -2.41 -8.18 -0.34
C ALA A 70 -3.44 -7.58 0.63
N ILE A 71 -4.72 -7.50 0.22
CA ILE A 71 -5.82 -7.01 1.06
C ILE A 71 -6.87 -8.09 1.27
N THR A 72 -7.65 -7.95 2.33
CA THR A 72 -8.85 -8.75 2.55
C THR A 72 -10.00 -8.11 1.81
N SER A 73 -10.63 -8.88 0.92
CA SER A 73 -11.84 -8.48 0.22
C SER A 73 -13.06 -9.09 0.89
N LYS A 74 -14.20 -8.38 0.82
CA LYS A 74 -15.48 -8.94 1.25
C LYS A 74 -15.79 -10.16 0.39
N PRO A 75 -16.15 -11.33 0.96
CA PRO A 75 -16.51 -12.50 0.18
C PRO A 75 -17.62 -12.14 -0.83
N LYS A 76 -17.58 -12.71 -2.03
CA LYS A 76 -18.56 -12.39 -3.08
C LYS A 76 -20.02 -12.67 -2.66
N SER A 77 -20.23 -13.59 -1.73
CA SER A 77 -21.54 -13.89 -1.13
C SER A 77 -22.07 -12.79 -0.22
N GLU A 78 -21.18 -11.95 0.29
CA GLU A 78 -21.50 -10.88 1.23
C GLU A 78 -21.30 -9.50 0.59
N ALA A 79 -20.59 -9.40 -0.54
CA ALA A 79 -20.27 -8.17 -1.26
C ALA A 79 -21.51 -7.47 -1.85
#